data_AF-A0A843RWT7-F1
#
_entry.id   AF-A0A843RWT7-F1
#
_cell.length_a   1.000
_cell.length_b   1.000
_cell.length_c   1.000
_cell.angle_alpha   90.00
_cell.angle_beta   90.00
_cell.angle_gamma   90.00
#
_symmetry.space_group_name_H-M   'P 1'
#
loop_
_entity.id
_entity.type
_entity.pdbx_description
1 polymer ?
#
loop_
_entity_poly.entity_id
_entity_poly.type
_entity_poly.pdbx_seq_one_letter_code
_entity_poly.pdbx_strand_id
1 'polypeptide(L)'
;MLPFERDSSPELEFEANFTWLPSAWTRGWVSSHVDVVDKFSKAERPTDRRAYTHKLNLELDTSVALFNWLAEGRWLRDVELEGSLDYVATGLPKAGDRIDGVRFIDDASPWSFSLVFVLPLAPL
;
A
#
# COMPACT_ATOMS: atom_id res chain seq x y z
N MET A 1 4.07 -39.58 -10.46
CA MET A 1 4.50 -38.17 -10.47
C MET A 1 3.37 -37.39 -11.14
N LEU A 2 2.60 -36.59 -10.39
CA LEU A 2 1.51 -35.79 -10.97
C LEU A 2 2.09 -34.42 -11.40
N PRO A 3 1.71 -33.88 -12.57
CA PRO A 3 2.39 -32.75 -13.22
C PRO A 3 2.02 -31.37 -12.66
N PHE A 4 1.47 -31.29 -11.45
CA PHE A 4 1.15 -30.02 -10.80
C PHE A 4 1.78 -30.03 -9.40
N GLU A 5 2.87 -29.31 -9.23
CA GLU A 5 3.32 -28.92 -7.90
C GLU A 5 2.18 -28.21 -7.18
N ARG A 6 1.94 -28.60 -5.92
CA ARG A 6 0.88 -28.05 -5.06
C ARG A 6 1.24 -26.66 -4.50
N ASP A 7 2.25 -26.00 -5.05
CA ASP A 7 2.78 -24.74 -4.51
C ASP A 7 2.25 -23.49 -5.23
N SER A 8 1.58 -23.64 -6.37
CA SER A 8 0.92 -22.50 -7.03
C SER A 8 -0.31 -22.07 -6.24
N SER A 9 -0.17 -20.97 -5.49
CA SER A 9 -1.23 -20.39 -4.68
C SER A 9 -1.65 -19.08 -5.33
N PRO A 10 -2.80 -19.03 -6.03
CA PRO A 10 -3.23 -17.80 -6.68
C PRO A 10 -3.40 -16.67 -5.66
N GLU A 11 -2.79 -15.54 -5.96
CA GLU A 11 -3.05 -14.27 -5.33
C GLU A 11 -3.58 -13.31 -6.40
N LEU A 12 -4.65 -12.61 -6.08
CA LEU A 12 -5.26 -11.59 -6.94
C LEU A 12 -5.42 -10.33 -6.11
N GLU A 13 -5.09 -9.20 -6.71
CA GLU A 13 -5.27 -7.89 -6.10
C GLU A 13 -6.13 -7.05 -7.05
N PHE A 14 -7.16 -6.43 -6.49
CA PHE A 14 -8.05 -5.53 -7.18
C PHE A 14 -7.97 -4.18 -6.51
N GLU A 15 -7.65 -3.17 -7.29
CA GLU A 15 -7.49 -1.80 -6.79
C GLU A 15 -8.44 -0.87 -7.54
N ALA A 16 -9.09 0.01 -6.78
CA ALA A 16 -9.79 1.15 -7.30
C ALA A 16 -9.14 2.43 -6.77
N ASN A 17 -8.51 3.19 -7.68
CA ASN A 17 -7.84 4.45 -7.37
C ASN A 17 -8.75 5.65 -7.60
N PHE A 18 -8.82 6.52 -6.60
CA PHE A 18 -9.61 7.75 -6.62
C PHE A 18 -8.72 8.96 -6.35
N THR A 19 -8.29 9.63 -7.41
CA THR A 19 -7.59 10.92 -7.27
C THR A 19 -8.56 12.01 -6.85
N TRP A 20 -8.47 12.46 -5.60
CA TRP A 20 -9.29 13.54 -5.06
C TRP A 20 -8.57 14.89 -5.07
N LEU A 21 -7.23 14.90 -5.08
CA LEU A 21 -6.40 16.09 -5.20
C LEU A 21 -5.39 15.94 -6.35
N PRO A 22 -5.76 16.32 -7.58
CA PRO A 22 -4.81 16.39 -8.69
C PRO A 22 -3.73 17.45 -8.44
N SER A 23 -2.48 17.18 -8.83
CA SER A 23 -1.37 18.14 -8.68
C SER A 23 -1.62 19.48 -9.37
N ALA A 24 -2.36 19.50 -10.48
CA ALA A 24 -2.70 20.72 -11.20
C ALA A 24 -3.47 21.75 -10.33
N TRP A 25 -4.26 21.28 -9.35
CA TRP A 25 -5.03 22.16 -8.47
C TRP A 25 -4.14 22.91 -7.48
N THR A 26 -2.96 22.37 -7.20
CA THR A 26 -1.97 22.94 -6.28
C THR A 26 -0.77 23.50 -7.03
N ARG A 27 -0.86 23.69 -8.37
CA ARG A 27 0.26 24.13 -9.23
C ARG A 27 1.50 23.22 -9.09
N GLY A 28 1.27 21.92 -8.96
CA GLY A 28 2.32 20.90 -8.86
C GLY A 28 2.90 20.68 -7.47
N TRP A 29 2.39 21.36 -6.42
CA TRP A 29 2.97 21.23 -5.08
C TRP A 29 2.58 19.94 -4.36
N VAL A 30 1.32 19.53 -4.50
CA VAL A 30 0.76 18.39 -3.76
C VAL A 30 -0.20 17.64 -4.66
N SER A 31 -0.08 16.32 -4.70
CA SER A 31 -1.11 15.41 -5.21
C SER A 31 -1.54 14.45 -4.10
N SER A 32 -2.79 13.99 -4.15
CA SER A 32 -3.25 12.93 -3.28
C SER A 32 -4.38 12.12 -3.92
N HIS A 33 -4.37 10.82 -3.63
CA HIS A 33 -5.38 9.87 -4.05
C HIS A 33 -5.71 8.91 -2.90
N VAL A 34 -6.84 8.25 -3.04
CA VAL A 34 -7.27 7.18 -2.13
C VAL A 34 -7.44 5.91 -2.92
N ASP A 35 -6.86 4.82 -2.45
CA ASP A 35 -6.98 3.50 -3.04
C ASP A 35 -7.83 2.60 -2.17
N VAL A 36 -8.69 1.82 -2.83
CA VAL A 36 -9.43 0.74 -2.22
C VAL A 36 -8.88 -0.55 -2.80
N VAL A 37 -8.10 -1.26 -2.00
CA VAL A 37 -7.39 -2.48 -2.41
C VAL A 37 -8.06 -3.69 -1.76
N ASP A 38 -8.52 -4.62 -2.58
CA ASP A 38 -8.96 -5.95 -2.12
C ASP A 38 -7.99 -7.01 -2.61
N LYS A 39 -7.32 -7.68 -1.67
CA LYS A 39 -6.42 -8.78 -1.96
C LYS A 39 -7.07 -10.12 -1.62
N PHE A 40 -7.33 -10.91 -2.64
CA PHE A 40 -7.65 -12.33 -2.51
C PHE A 40 -6.36 -13.14 -2.44
N SER A 41 -6.11 -13.77 -1.29
CA SER A 41 -4.90 -14.56 -1.06
C SER A 41 -5.17 -15.71 -0.09
N LYS A 42 -4.17 -16.55 0.16
CA LYS A 42 -4.26 -17.60 1.19
C LYS A 42 -4.69 -17.00 2.52
N ALA A 43 -5.55 -17.74 3.21
CA ALA A 43 -5.88 -17.46 4.59
C ALA A 43 -4.63 -17.68 5.46
N GLU A 44 -4.36 -16.73 6.36
CA GLU A 44 -3.15 -16.73 7.18
C GLU A 44 -3.45 -16.96 8.67
N ARG A 45 -4.68 -16.69 9.11
CA ARG A 45 -5.00 -16.83 10.53
C ARG A 45 -5.35 -18.29 10.86
N PRO A 46 -4.91 -18.79 12.03
CA PRO A 46 -5.26 -20.14 12.49
C PRO A 46 -6.77 -20.40 12.61
N THR A 47 -7.57 -19.34 12.74
CA THR A 47 -9.02 -19.40 12.93
C THR A 47 -9.82 -19.23 11.63
N ASP A 48 -9.15 -18.96 10.50
CA ASP A 48 -9.83 -18.80 9.22
C ASP A 48 -10.49 -20.13 8.80
N ARG A 49 -11.74 -20.05 8.35
CA ARG A 49 -12.55 -21.24 7.98
C ARG A 49 -12.39 -21.66 6.51
N ARG A 50 -11.63 -20.89 5.73
CA ARG A 50 -11.45 -21.06 4.29
C ARG A 50 -9.95 -21.07 3.99
N ALA A 51 -9.57 -21.73 2.89
CA ALA A 51 -8.18 -21.74 2.43
C ALA A 51 -7.72 -20.38 1.86
N TYR A 52 -8.69 -19.54 1.44
CA TYR A 52 -8.46 -18.20 0.90
C TYR A 52 -9.38 -17.19 1.56
N THR A 53 -8.89 -15.96 1.68
CA THR A 53 -9.62 -14.83 2.26
C THR A 53 -9.41 -13.56 1.45
N HIS A 54 -10.32 -12.61 1.64
CA HIS A 54 -10.22 -11.24 1.16
C HIS A 54 -9.63 -10.35 2.26
N LYS A 55 -8.65 -9.53 1.89
CA LYS A 55 -7.96 -8.56 2.75
C LYS A 55 -8.19 -7.19 2.13
N LEU A 56 -9.06 -6.41 2.76
CA LEU A 56 -9.41 -5.06 2.31
C LEU A 56 -8.47 -4.05 2.98
N ASN A 57 -7.81 -3.23 2.17
CA ASN A 57 -6.97 -2.10 2.58
C ASN A 57 -7.53 -0.80 1.97
N LEU A 58 -7.41 0.29 2.73
CA LEU A 58 -7.66 1.64 2.25
C LEU A 58 -6.36 2.42 2.38
N GLU A 59 -5.91 3.02 1.29
CA GLU A 59 -4.62 3.72 1.25
C GLU A 59 -4.89 5.19 0.93
N LEU A 60 -4.29 6.11 1.69
CA LEU A 60 -4.27 7.53 1.38
C LEU A 60 -2.84 7.92 1.08
N ASP A 61 -2.58 8.16 -0.19
CA ASP A 61 -1.27 8.53 -0.69
C ASP A 61 -1.23 10.01 -0.98
N THR A 62 -0.17 10.67 -0.52
CA THR A 62 0.06 12.10 -0.73
C THR A 62 1.50 12.32 -1.13
N SER A 63 1.71 12.89 -2.32
CA SER A 63 3.02 13.37 -2.77
C SER A 63 3.15 14.86 -2.56
N VAL A 64 4.34 15.30 -2.13
CA VAL A 64 4.73 16.70 -2.01
C VAL A 64 6.00 16.94 -2.82
N ALA A 65 5.91 17.83 -3.81
CA ALA A 65 7.05 18.27 -4.60
C ALA A 65 7.93 19.22 -3.76
N LEU A 66 9.07 18.72 -3.30
CA LEU A 66 9.88 19.38 -2.27
C LEU A 66 10.55 20.66 -2.73
N PHE A 67 10.83 20.81 -4.03
CA PHE A 67 11.50 21.98 -4.58
C PHE A 67 10.70 22.61 -5.73
N ASN A 68 9.37 22.55 -5.67
CA ASN A 68 8.47 23.07 -6.71
C ASN A 68 8.54 24.60 -6.93
N TRP A 69 9.36 25.33 -6.17
CA TRP A 69 9.68 26.73 -6.44
C TRP A 69 10.79 26.93 -7.48
N LEU A 70 11.58 25.89 -7.78
CA LEU A 70 12.66 25.98 -8.77
C LEU A 70 12.07 26.12 -10.17
N ALA A 71 12.82 26.74 -11.09
CA ALA A 71 12.39 26.81 -12.49
C ALA A 71 12.27 25.41 -13.11
N GLU A 72 11.39 25.27 -14.11
CA GLU A 72 11.27 24.04 -14.91
C GLU A 72 12.62 23.63 -15.53
N GLY A 73 12.83 22.32 -15.70
CA GLY A 73 14.09 21.74 -16.20
C GLY A 73 15.22 21.68 -15.16
N ARG A 74 14.99 22.15 -13.93
CA ARG A 74 15.92 21.88 -12.81
C ARG A 74 15.62 20.50 -12.26
N TRP A 75 16.59 19.60 -12.33
CA TRP A 75 16.48 18.23 -11.79
C TRP A 75 15.90 18.16 -10.36
N LEU A 76 16.32 19.06 -9.46
CA LEU A 76 15.81 19.09 -8.08
C LEU A 76 14.32 19.41 -7.99
N ARG A 77 13.73 20.09 -8.98
CA ARG A 77 12.29 20.44 -8.99
C ARG A 77 11.41 19.19 -8.97
N ASP A 78 11.91 18.09 -9.51
CA ASP A 78 11.21 16.82 -9.69
C ASP A 78 11.43 15.85 -8.52
N VAL A 79 12.00 16.32 -7.40
CA VAL A 79 12.14 15.53 -6.16
C VAL A 79 10.86 15.60 -5.35
N GLU A 80 10.37 14.44 -4.93
CA GLU A 80 9.12 14.30 -4.20
C GLU A 80 9.32 13.58 -2.87
N LEU A 81 8.48 13.93 -1.89
CA LEU A 81 8.26 13.15 -0.68
C LEU A 81 6.84 12.62 -0.74
N GLU A 82 6.71 11.30 -0.73
CA GLU A 82 5.44 10.60 -0.72
C GLU A 82 5.18 10.04 0.67
N GLY A 83 3.97 10.23 1.17
CA GLY A 83 3.47 9.59 2.39
C GLY A 83 2.24 8.77 2.08
N SER A 84 2.23 7.54 2.58
CA SER A 84 1.10 6.61 2.45
C SER A 84 0.57 6.27 3.83
N LEU A 85 -0.73 6.45 4.04
CA LEU A 85 -1.44 6.04 5.25
C LEU A 85 -2.40 4.90 4.90
N ASP A 86 -2.10 3.70 5.38
CA ASP A 86 -2.95 2.53 5.18
C ASP A 86 -3.91 2.31 6.36
N TYR A 87 -5.09 1.80 6.03
CA TYR A 87 -6.03 1.20 6.95
C TYR A 87 -6.46 -0.19 6.48
N VAL A 88 -5.93 -1.22 7.13
CA VAL A 88 -6.28 -2.60 6.85
C VAL A 88 -7.57 -2.97 7.57
N ALA A 89 -8.65 -3.09 6.82
CA ALA A 89 -9.98 -3.34 7.38
C ALA A 89 -10.22 -4.82 7.73
N THR A 90 -9.60 -5.76 7.00
CA THR A 90 -9.81 -7.21 7.20
C THR A 90 -8.53 -8.01 7.08
N GLY A 91 -8.53 -9.23 7.63
CA GLY A 91 -7.40 -10.16 7.52
C GLY A 91 -6.28 -9.94 8.52
N LEU A 92 -6.37 -8.91 9.38
CA LEU A 92 -5.36 -8.66 10.41
C LEU A 92 -5.28 -9.77 11.46
N PRO A 93 -4.07 -10.12 11.89
CA PRO A 93 -3.83 -11.01 13.02
C PRO A 93 -4.47 -10.49 14.31
N LYS A 94 -4.91 -11.42 15.16
CA LYS A 94 -5.50 -11.15 16.47
C LYS A 94 -4.59 -11.59 17.61
N ALA A 95 -4.85 -11.05 18.79
CA ALA A 95 -4.13 -11.47 20.00
C ALA A 95 -4.15 -13.00 20.15
N GLY A 96 -2.97 -13.60 20.29
CA GLY A 96 -2.79 -15.04 20.42
C GLY A 96 -2.57 -15.80 19.10
N ASP A 97 -2.83 -15.18 17.95
CA ASP A 97 -2.53 -15.78 16.64
C ASP A 97 -1.02 -16.05 16.52
N ARG A 98 -0.69 -17.12 15.78
CA ARG A 98 0.69 -17.48 15.42
C ARG A 98 0.83 -17.54 13.92
N ILE A 99 1.64 -16.66 13.36
CA ILE A 99 1.89 -16.53 11.91
C ILE A 99 3.40 -16.44 11.74
N ASP A 100 3.96 -17.23 10.82
CA ASP A 100 5.40 -17.31 10.53
C ASP A 100 6.31 -17.47 11.77
N GLY A 101 5.82 -18.26 12.76
CA GLY A 101 6.55 -18.51 14.00
C GLY A 101 6.48 -17.38 15.04
N VAL A 102 5.88 -16.24 14.69
CA VAL A 102 5.66 -15.10 15.59
C VAL A 102 4.29 -15.21 16.26
N ARG A 103 4.22 -14.94 17.57
CA ARG A 103 2.96 -14.85 18.31
C ARG A 103 2.61 -13.39 18.55
N PHE A 104 1.40 -13.01 18.18
CA PHE A 104 0.83 -11.69 18.47
C PHE A 104 0.37 -11.63 19.93
N ILE A 105 0.82 -10.63 20.68
CA ILE A 105 0.48 -10.44 22.10
C ILE A 105 -0.84 -9.66 22.22
N ASP A 106 -1.06 -8.75 21.31
CA ASP A 106 -2.22 -7.90 21.11
C ASP A 106 -2.75 -8.01 19.66
N ASP A 107 -3.90 -7.39 19.39
CA ASP A 107 -4.41 -7.29 18.01
C ASP A 107 -3.44 -6.46 17.16
N ALA A 108 -3.19 -6.90 15.93
CA ALA A 108 -2.36 -6.13 15.00
C ALA A 108 -3.01 -4.76 14.73
N SER A 109 -2.17 -3.70 14.69
CA SER A 109 -2.63 -2.36 14.33
C SER A 109 -3.26 -2.39 12.95
N PRO A 110 -4.45 -1.79 12.77
CA PRO A 110 -5.02 -1.60 11.44
C PRO A 110 -4.39 -0.45 10.68
N TRP A 111 -3.62 0.39 11.34
CA TRP A 111 -2.96 1.54 10.73
C TRP A 111 -1.49 1.25 10.46
N SER A 112 -1.02 1.59 9.26
CA SER A 112 0.39 1.78 8.95
C SER A 112 0.62 3.12 8.27
N PHE A 113 1.82 3.65 8.42
CA PHE A 113 2.24 4.86 7.73
C PHE A 113 3.64 4.65 7.18
N SER A 114 3.85 5.02 5.93
CA SER A 114 5.15 4.96 5.27
C SER A 114 5.51 6.30 4.63
N LEU A 115 6.81 6.54 4.48
CA LEU A 115 7.38 7.70 3.80
C LEU A 115 8.38 7.21 2.76
N VAL A 116 8.23 7.69 1.53
CA VAL A 116 9.12 7.39 0.41
C VAL A 116 9.69 8.70 -0.12
N PHE A 117 10.98 8.71 -0.37
CA PHE A 117 11.67 9.85 -0.98
C PHE A 117 11.99 9.50 -2.43
N VAL A 118 11.42 10.25 -3.38
CA VAL A 118 11.56 9.98 -4.81
C VAL A 118 12.63 10.90 -5.39
N LEU A 119 13.70 10.29 -5.88
CA LEU A 119 14.80 10.94 -6.59
C LEU A 119 14.74 10.55 -8.07
N PRO A 120 14.42 11.48 -8.98
CA PRO A 120 14.40 11.18 -10.40
C PRO A 120 15.82 10.91 -10.89
N LEU A 121 16.01 9.92 -11.77
CA LEU A 121 17.34 9.62 -12.34
C LEU A 121 17.77 10.64 -13.41
N ALA A 122 16.80 11.30 -14.03
CA ALA A 122 16.99 12.38 -14.99
C ALA A 122 15.82 13.37 -14.85
N PRO A 123 15.99 14.65 -15.24
CA PRO A 123 14.88 15.60 -15.29
C PRO A 123 13.72 15.07 -16.14
N LEU A 124 12.49 15.39 -15.75
CA LEU A 124 11.26 15.03 -16.48
C LEU A 124 11.06 15.86 -17.75
#